data_AF-A0A4Q5YTQ0-F1
#
_entry.id   AF-A0A4Q5YTQ0-F1
#
_cell.length_a   1.000
_cell.length_b   1.000
_cell.length_c   1.000
_cell.angle_alpha   90.00
_cell.angle_beta   90.00
_cell.angle_gamma   90.00
#
_symmetry.space_group_name_H-M   'P 1'
#
loop_
_entity.id
_entity.type
_entity.pdbx_description
1 polymer ?
#
loop_
_entity_poly.entity_id
_entity_poly.type
_entity_poly.pdbx_seq_one_letter_code
_entity_poly.pdbx_strand_id
1 'polypeptide(L)'
;MKKRFLLSLLMLPAMLQAQPIINSWIMNQNGKLASYWAVTGNPPAAPSFSFTNTTDSADVLKVCYTADSVWVRSHGMTDNMGKYQNPGNCVAQNYTFRFPRNPVAATVKKEAPMVGSIGLLLNGIPIFGLSNANSWTGSTNAGPQGGGQGVWNVEVYKAEGMVLDTAFGAHPQQQGAYHSHATPY
;
A
#
# COMPACT_ATOMS: atom_id res chain seq x y z
N MET A 1 26.75 -24.20 64.10
CA MET A 1 26.77 -24.49 62.64
C MET A 1 25.88 -23.47 61.93
N LYS A 2 26.46 -22.54 61.16
CA LYS A 2 25.69 -21.53 60.40
C LYS A 2 25.27 -22.12 59.05
N LYS A 3 23.98 -22.44 58.88
CA LYS A 3 23.42 -22.87 57.60
C LYS A 3 23.29 -21.65 56.67
N ARG A 4 24.06 -21.63 55.58
CA ARG A 4 23.89 -20.65 54.50
C ARG A 4 22.88 -21.21 53.51
N PHE A 5 21.72 -20.57 53.39
CA PHE A 5 20.75 -20.87 52.33
C PHE A 5 21.19 -20.12 51.07
N LEU A 6 21.54 -20.87 50.01
CA LEU A 6 21.75 -20.30 48.68
C LEU A 6 20.39 -20.17 48.01
N LEU A 7 19.96 -18.94 47.71
CA LEU A 7 18.75 -18.68 46.92
C LEU A 7 19.16 -18.64 45.44
N SER A 8 18.92 -19.73 44.72
CA SER A 8 19.16 -19.81 43.29
C SER A 8 18.03 -19.09 42.53
N LEU A 9 18.33 -17.92 41.98
CA LEU A 9 17.39 -17.18 41.12
C LEU A 9 17.31 -17.87 39.75
N LEU A 10 16.25 -18.66 39.52
CA LEU A 10 15.95 -19.21 38.19
C LEU A 10 15.55 -18.07 37.25
N MET A 11 16.45 -17.64 36.36
CA MET A 11 16.06 -16.87 35.18
C MET A 11 15.41 -17.83 34.18
N LEU A 12 14.09 -17.79 34.08
CA LEU A 12 13.35 -18.43 32.98
C LEU A 12 13.66 -17.65 31.69
N PRO A 13 14.21 -18.28 30.65
CA PRO A 13 14.35 -17.62 29.35
C PRO A 13 12.95 -17.32 28.80
N ALA A 14 12.68 -16.05 28.50
CA ALA A 14 11.49 -15.68 27.75
C ALA A 14 11.62 -16.28 26.36
N MET A 15 10.81 -17.30 26.06
CA MET A 15 10.73 -17.86 24.71
C MET A 15 10.15 -16.80 23.78
N LEU A 16 10.97 -16.22 22.90
CA LEU A 16 10.44 -15.48 21.75
C LEU A 16 9.71 -16.49 20.86
N GLN A 17 8.38 -16.48 20.92
CA GLN A 17 7.58 -17.19 19.93
C GLN A 17 7.63 -16.41 18.61
N ALA A 18 7.96 -17.10 17.52
CA ALA A 18 7.86 -16.51 16.19
C ALA A 18 6.46 -15.92 15.98
N GLN A 19 6.39 -14.67 15.54
CA GLN A 19 5.14 -13.98 15.24
C GLN A 19 5.05 -13.81 13.72
N PRO A 20 4.72 -14.87 12.96
CA PRO A 20 4.83 -14.84 11.49
C PRO A 20 4.06 -13.69 10.85
N ILE A 21 2.87 -13.35 11.37
CA ILE A 21 2.04 -12.22 10.88
C ILE A 21 2.71 -10.85 11.15
N ILE A 22 3.47 -10.72 12.23
CA ILE A 22 4.19 -9.48 12.56
C ILE A 22 5.53 -9.42 11.82
N ASN A 23 6.16 -10.57 11.62
CA ASN A 23 7.49 -10.66 11.02
C ASN A 23 7.45 -10.74 9.48
N SER A 24 6.26 -10.82 8.88
CA SER A 24 6.06 -10.88 7.42
C SER A 24 6.07 -9.52 6.74
N TRP A 25 6.01 -8.41 7.48
CA TRP A 25 6.08 -7.08 6.89
C TRP A 25 7.46 -6.82 6.29
N ILE A 26 7.49 -6.25 5.09
CA ILE A 26 8.71 -5.81 4.42
C ILE A 26 9.07 -4.46 5.03
N MET A 27 9.96 -4.51 6.01
CA MET A 27 10.42 -3.33 6.75
C MET A 27 11.47 -2.58 5.94
N ASN A 28 11.49 -1.25 6.05
CA ASN A 28 12.63 -0.44 5.62
C ASN A 28 13.84 -0.75 6.52
N GLN A 29 14.62 -1.72 6.10
CA GLN A 29 15.89 -2.06 6.72
C GLN A 29 16.97 -1.17 6.11
N ASN A 30 17.81 -0.56 6.95
CA ASN A 30 18.98 0.23 6.55
C ASN A 30 18.69 1.60 5.89
N GLY A 31 17.47 2.14 6.04
CA GLY A 31 17.17 3.50 5.58
C GLY A 31 17.13 3.65 4.06
N LYS A 32 16.59 2.63 3.37
CA LYS A 32 16.39 2.67 1.92
C LYS A 32 15.51 3.84 1.52
N LEU A 33 15.87 4.47 0.41
CA LEU A 33 15.08 5.51 -0.23
C LEU A 33 14.18 4.90 -1.29
N ALA A 34 12.99 5.48 -1.49
CA ALA A 34 12.10 5.06 -2.56
C ALA A 34 12.66 5.44 -3.92
N SER A 35 12.32 4.68 -4.95
CA SER A 35 12.81 4.93 -6.31
C SER A 35 11.75 4.62 -7.38
N TYR A 36 11.87 5.26 -8.53
CA TYR A 36 10.99 5.08 -9.68
C TYR A 36 11.67 5.44 -10.99
N TRP A 37 11.00 5.16 -12.10
CA TRP A 37 11.41 5.53 -13.45
C TRP A 37 10.58 6.72 -13.94
N ALA A 38 11.14 7.92 -13.89
CA ALA A 38 10.48 9.17 -14.29
C ALA A 38 10.33 9.26 -15.81
N VAL A 39 9.19 9.78 -16.30
CA VAL A 39 8.98 10.07 -17.72
C VAL A 39 9.79 11.30 -18.12
N THR A 40 10.64 11.17 -19.14
CA THR A 40 11.50 12.24 -19.67
C THR A 40 11.23 12.59 -21.14
N GLY A 41 10.41 11.80 -21.84
CA GLY A 41 9.97 12.06 -23.22
C GLY A 41 8.74 12.97 -23.30
N ASN A 42 8.24 13.22 -24.51
CA ASN A 42 7.00 13.96 -24.74
C ASN A 42 5.81 12.97 -24.87
N PRO A 43 5.15 12.57 -23.78
CA PRO A 43 4.00 11.67 -23.85
C PRO A 43 2.87 12.30 -24.69
N PRO A 44 2.06 11.51 -25.42
CA PRO A 44 2.01 10.04 -25.41
C PRO A 44 2.85 9.34 -26.50
N ALA A 45 3.48 10.07 -27.43
CA ALA A 45 4.02 9.47 -28.65
C ALA A 45 5.38 8.76 -28.50
N ALA A 46 6.20 9.11 -27.50
CA ALA A 46 7.50 8.47 -27.26
C ALA A 46 8.00 8.69 -25.81
N PRO A 47 7.42 7.99 -24.80
CA PRO A 47 7.88 8.12 -23.43
C PRO A 47 9.26 7.46 -23.27
N SER A 48 10.27 8.26 -22.92
CA SER A 48 11.54 7.78 -22.37
C SER A 48 11.49 7.80 -20.85
N PHE A 49 12.30 6.96 -20.21
CA PHE A 49 12.32 6.80 -18.76
C PHE A 49 13.72 6.89 -18.20
N SER A 50 13.91 7.61 -17.09
CA SER A 50 15.16 7.66 -16.33
C SER A 50 14.96 7.23 -14.89
N PHE A 51 15.86 6.39 -14.37
CA PHE A 51 15.84 5.98 -12.97
C PHE A 51 16.06 7.18 -12.04
N THR A 52 15.25 7.28 -10.99
CA THR A 52 15.25 8.38 -10.04
C THR A 52 15.12 7.84 -8.62
N ASN A 53 16.05 8.24 -7.75
CA ASN A 53 15.90 8.07 -6.30
C ASN A 53 15.16 9.28 -5.73
N THR A 54 14.29 9.02 -4.78
CA THR A 54 13.63 10.05 -3.98
C THR A 54 14.47 10.39 -2.74
N THR A 55 14.06 11.42 -2.01
CA THR A 55 14.59 11.73 -0.68
C THR A 55 13.82 11.05 0.45
N ASP A 56 12.74 10.33 0.12
CA ASP A 56 11.81 9.74 1.08
C ASP A 56 12.08 8.26 1.32
N SER A 57 11.69 7.77 2.49
CA SER A 57 11.91 6.38 2.88
C SER A 57 10.96 5.43 2.15
N ALA A 58 11.51 4.33 1.66
CA ALA A 58 10.76 3.20 1.12
C ALA A 58 10.10 2.37 2.23
N ASP A 59 9.19 1.47 1.85
CA ASP A 59 8.70 0.34 2.63
C ASP A 59 8.02 0.67 3.98
N VAL A 60 7.76 -0.36 4.80
CA VAL A 60 7.17 -0.19 6.13
C VAL A 60 8.20 0.40 7.11
N LEU A 61 7.85 1.53 7.72
CA LEU A 61 8.70 2.24 8.67
C LEU A 61 8.53 1.76 10.11
N LYS A 62 7.32 1.33 10.47
CA LYS A 62 7.01 0.89 11.82
C LYS A 62 5.83 -0.05 11.85
N VAL A 63 5.96 -1.12 12.63
CA VAL A 63 4.86 -2.00 13.02
C VAL A 63 4.73 -1.97 14.54
N CYS A 64 3.56 -1.59 15.03
CA CYS A 64 3.18 -1.69 16.44
C CYS A 64 2.05 -2.70 16.59
N TYR A 65 1.94 -3.41 17.70
CA TYR A 65 0.86 -4.37 17.89
C TYR A 65 0.47 -4.56 19.35
N THR A 66 -0.79 -4.94 19.56
CA THR A 66 -1.36 -5.45 20.83
C THR A 66 -1.87 -6.86 20.61
N ALA A 67 -2.50 -7.51 21.60
CA ALA A 67 -3.13 -8.82 21.41
C ALA A 67 -4.17 -8.84 20.27
N ASP A 68 -4.81 -7.69 19.99
CA ASP A 68 -5.97 -7.63 19.09
C ASP A 68 -5.72 -6.83 17.80
N SER A 69 -4.66 -6.03 17.74
CA SER A 69 -4.48 -5.09 16.64
C SER A 69 -3.02 -4.93 16.22
N VAL A 70 -2.83 -4.60 14.95
CA VAL A 70 -1.56 -4.24 14.34
C VAL A 70 -1.72 -2.87 13.69
N TRP A 71 -0.75 -2.00 13.92
CA TRP A 71 -0.63 -0.69 13.28
C TRP A 71 0.61 -0.67 12.41
N VAL A 72 0.46 -0.21 11.18
CA VAL A 72 1.53 -0.18 10.17
C VAL A 72 1.68 1.24 9.66
N ARG A 73 2.89 1.79 9.80
CA ARG A 73 3.26 3.12 9.28
C ARG A 73 4.14 2.96 8.04
N SER A 74 3.82 3.68 6.98
CA SER A 74 4.60 3.76 5.75
C SER A 74 4.41 5.12 5.06
N HIS A 75 5.28 5.44 4.11
CA HIS A 75 5.06 6.57 3.20
C HIS A 75 4.24 6.21 1.96
N GLY A 76 3.84 4.94 1.81
CA GLY A 76 3.16 4.45 0.61
C GLY A 76 4.07 4.38 -0.61
N MET A 77 5.36 4.12 -0.40
CA MET A 77 6.39 4.08 -1.45
C MET A 77 7.28 2.85 -1.24
N THR A 78 7.95 2.40 -2.30
CA THR A 78 8.90 1.26 -2.28
C THR A 78 10.20 1.65 -2.97
N ASP A 79 11.25 0.86 -2.75
CA ASP A 79 12.56 1.02 -3.39
C ASP A 79 12.53 0.69 -4.90
N ASN A 80 11.38 0.25 -5.43
CA ASN A 80 11.13 0.07 -6.84
C ASN A 80 9.64 0.27 -7.17
N MET A 81 9.23 1.49 -7.53
CA MET A 81 7.85 1.83 -7.93
C MET A 81 7.61 1.69 -9.45
N GLY A 82 8.58 1.16 -10.20
CA GLY A 82 8.43 0.96 -11.63
C GLY A 82 8.32 2.26 -12.43
N LYS A 83 7.69 2.16 -13.61
CA LYS A 83 7.41 3.26 -14.54
C LYS A 83 5.96 3.67 -14.37
N TYR A 84 5.57 4.92 -14.63
CA TYR A 84 4.15 5.28 -14.73
C TYR A 84 3.99 6.43 -15.73
N GLN A 85 2.82 6.51 -16.39
CA GLN A 85 2.53 7.51 -17.43
C GLN A 85 1.45 8.52 -17.03
N ASN A 86 0.87 8.38 -15.84
CA ASN A 86 -0.19 9.26 -15.34
C ASN A 86 0.39 10.65 -14.95
N PRO A 87 -0.41 11.74 -14.96
CA PRO A 87 0.10 13.10 -14.74
C PRO A 87 0.53 13.40 -13.31
N GLY A 88 0.29 12.49 -12.36
CA GLY A 88 0.74 12.61 -10.97
C GLY A 88 2.20 12.20 -10.80
N ASN A 89 2.96 12.96 -10.02
CA ASN A 89 4.26 12.52 -9.50
C ASN A 89 4.04 11.79 -8.17
N CYS A 90 4.81 10.72 -7.92
CA CYS A 90 4.77 10.07 -6.62
C CYS A 90 5.31 10.99 -5.53
N VAL A 91 4.55 11.16 -4.45
CA VAL A 91 4.91 11.97 -3.28
C VAL A 91 4.71 11.13 -2.02
N ALA A 92 5.64 11.20 -1.09
CA ALA A 92 5.52 10.55 0.20
C ALA A 92 4.25 10.97 0.94
N GLN A 93 3.50 9.98 1.40
CA GLN A 93 2.32 10.16 2.23
C GLN A 93 2.69 9.88 3.69
N ASN A 94 1.81 10.10 4.67
CA ASN A 94 2.09 9.75 6.08
C ASN A 94 1.02 8.78 6.59
N TYR A 95 1.01 7.58 6.03
CA TYR A 95 -0.03 6.60 6.33
C TYR A 95 0.17 5.92 7.68
N THR A 96 -0.94 5.61 8.33
CA THR A 96 -1.01 4.66 9.44
C THR A 96 -2.27 3.83 9.28
N PHE A 97 -2.10 2.54 8.99
CA PHE A 97 -3.19 1.59 8.87
C PHE A 97 -3.32 0.77 10.16
N ARG A 98 -4.55 0.33 10.49
CA ARG A 98 -4.82 -0.57 11.61
C ARG A 98 -5.57 -1.81 11.11
N PHE A 99 -5.09 -2.98 11.50
CA PHE A 99 -5.71 -4.27 11.19
C PHE A 99 -5.99 -5.06 12.47
N PRO A 100 -6.99 -5.95 12.48
CA PRO A 100 -7.08 -7.00 13.49
C PRO A 100 -5.82 -7.87 13.46
N ARG A 101 -5.30 -8.28 14.61
CA ARG A 101 -4.11 -9.15 14.68
C ARG A 101 -4.35 -10.54 14.12
N ASN A 102 -5.58 -11.02 14.19
CA ASN A 102 -6.03 -12.29 13.63
C ASN A 102 -7.20 -12.00 12.67
N PRO A 103 -6.92 -11.57 11.42
CA PRO A 103 -7.98 -11.24 10.48
C PRO A 103 -8.75 -12.50 10.07
N VAL A 104 -10.07 -12.37 9.98
CA VAL A 104 -10.97 -13.42 9.47
C VAL A 104 -11.66 -12.86 8.23
N ALA A 105 -11.71 -13.67 7.17
CA ALA A 105 -12.40 -13.29 5.95
C ALA A 105 -13.88 -12.98 6.26
N ALA A 106 -14.38 -11.87 5.73
CA ALA A 106 -15.78 -11.52 5.89
C ALA A 106 -16.67 -12.56 5.18
N THR A 107 -17.69 -13.06 5.87
CA THR A 107 -18.67 -13.99 5.31
C THR A 107 -19.72 -13.30 4.44
N VAL A 108 -19.86 -11.98 4.60
CA VAL A 108 -20.73 -11.11 3.81
C VAL A 108 -19.86 -10.09 3.08
N LYS A 109 -20.03 -10.02 1.75
CA LYS A 109 -19.34 -9.02 0.93
C LYS A 109 -19.84 -7.63 1.30
N LYS A 110 -18.90 -6.68 1.39
CA LYS A 110 -19.21 -5.25 1.53
C LYS A 110 -18.75 -4.53 0.28
N GLU A 111 -19.47 -3.48 -0.08
CA GLU A 111 -19.04 -2.58 -1.14
C GLU A 111 -17.70 -1.94 -0.76
N ALA A 112 -16.78 -1.90 -1.72
CA ALA A 112 -15.53 -1.19 -1.58
C ALA A 112 -15.79 0.32 -1.79
N PRO A 113 -15.09 1.21 -1.07
CA PRO A 113 -15.07 2.63 -1.40
C PRO A 113 -14.81 2.87 -2.89
N MET A 114 -15.55 3.84 -3.45
CA MET A 114 -15.37 4.27 -4.85
C MET A 114 -13.96 4.87 -5.07
N VAL A 115 -13.38 5.50 -4.04
CA VAL A 115 -12.04 6.07 -4.07
C VAL A 115 -11.33 5.84 -2.74
N GLY A 116 -10.00 5.76 -2.79
CA GLY A 116 -9.14 5.62 -1.61
C GLY A 116 -8.77 4.18 -1.25
N SER A 117 -8.06 4.04 -0.14
CA SER A 117 -7.44 2.78 0.27
C SER A 117 -8.44 1.80 0.89
N ILE A 118 -8.36 0.55 0.45
CA ILE A 118 -9.13 -0.59 0.92
C ILE A 118 -8.25 -1.68 1.57
N GLY A 119 -6.93 -1.53 1.45
CA GLY A 119 -5.96 -2.47 1.98
C GLY A 119 -4.54 -1.92 1.93
N LEU A 120 -3.60 -2.76 2.34
CA LEU A 120 -2.17 -2.44 2.38
C LEU A 120 -1.37 -3.69 1.98
N LEU A 121 -0.42 -3.52 1.08
CA LEU A 121 0.57 -4.53 0.72
C LEU A 121 1.62 -4.68 1.82
N LEU A 122 2.35 -5.80 1.85
CA LEU A 122 3.33 -6.09 2.91
C LEU A 122 4.52 -5.12 2.95
N ASN A 123 4.79 -4.40 1.85
CA ASN A 123 5.75 -3.30 1.76
C ASN A 123 5.14 -1.93 2.13
N GLY A 124 3.89 -1.88 2.57
CA GLY A 124 3.27 -0.62 3.00
C GLY A 124 2.73 0.25 1.86
N ILE A 125 2.57 -0.30 0.65
CA ILE A 125 1.89 0.37 -0.46
C ILE A 125 0.37 0.18 -0.31
N PRO A 126 -0.44 1.26 -0.34
CA PRO A 126 -1.90 1.14 -0.29
C PRO A 126 -2.47 0.38 -1.48
N ILE A 127 -3.53 -0.38 -1.22
CA ILE A 127 -4.40 -0.94 -2.25
C ILE A 127 -5.62 -0.02 -2.34
N PHE A 128 -5.91 0.55 -3.50
CA PHE A 128 -7.09 1.39 -3.71
C PHE A 128 -8.26 0.57 -4.27
N GLY A 129 -9.47 1.09 -4.07
CA GLY A 129 -10.70 0.50 -4.60
C GLY A 129 -10.67 0.33 -6.13
N LEU A 130 -11.48 -0.58 -6.67
CA LEU A 130 -11.43 -0.99 -8.09
C LEU A 130 -12.05 0.03 -9.06
N SER A 131 -12.43 1.23 -8.61
CA SER A 131 -13.06 2.23 -9.46
C SER A 131 -12.07 3.28 -9.93
N ASN A 132 -12.25 3.78 -11.15
CA ASN A 132 -11.54 4.96 -11.66
C ASN A 132 -12.30 6.27 -11.38
N ALA A 133 -13.16 6.27 -10.35
CA ALA A 133 -14.08 7.34 -10.00
C ALA A 133 -15.20 7.65 -11.02
N ASN A 134 -15.32 6.88 -12.10
CA ASN A 134 -16.46 6.97 -13.02
C ASN A 134 -17.51 5.89 -12.75
N SER A 135 -18.77 6.21 -13.05
CA SER A 135 -19.89 5.27 -12.96
C SER A 135 -20.91 5.52 -14.07
N TRP A 136 -21.73 4.51 -14.35
CA TRP A 136 -22.78 4.58 -15.37
C TRP A 136 -23.87 5.60 -14.99
N THR A 137 -24.23 6.47 -15.93
CA THR A 137 -25.29 7.49 -15.78
C THR A 137 -26.65 7.03 -16.30
N GLY A 138 -26.73 5.89 -16.99
CA GLY A 138 -27.87 5.50 -17.83
C GLY A 138 -27.61 5.62 -19.33
N SER A 139 -26.59 6.39 -19.74
CA SER A 139 -26.22 6.59 -21.14
C SER A 139 -24.71 6.65 -21.40
N THR A 140 -23.90 7.06 -20.43
CA THR A 140 -22.44 7.13 -20.53
C THR A 140 -21.78 6.85 -19.18
N ASN A 141 -20.46 6.72 -19.16
CA ASN A 141 -19.68 6.70 -17.92
C ASN A 141 -19.19 8.11 -17.61
N ALA A 142 -19.42 8.57 -16.39
CA ALA A 142 -18.98 9.89 -15.96
C ALA A 142 -18.59 9.89 -14.47
N GLY A 143 -17.74 10.85 -14.09
CA GLY A 143 -17.47 11.14 -12.68
C GLY A 143 -18.67 11.79 -11.98
N PRO A 144 -18.60 12.02 -10.66
CA PRO A 144 -19.71 12.57 -9.88
C PRO A 144 -20.22 13.91 -10.41
N GLN A 145 -19.33 14.79 -10.86
CA GLN A 145 -19.67 16.10 -11.42
C GLN A 145 -20.37 15.99 -12.79
N GLY A 146 -20.17 14.88 -13.50
CA GLY A 146 -20.81 14.59 -14.79
C GLY A 146 -22.07 13.74 -14.68
N GLY A 147 -22.60 13.55 -13.46
CA GLY A 147 -23.82 12.78 -13.21
C GLY A 147 -23.61 11.29 -12.93
N GLY A 148 -22.36 10.86 -12.73
CA GLY A 148 -22.06 9.51 -12.24
C GLY A 148 -22.73 9.24 -10.89
N GLN A 149 -23.49 8.15 -10.80
CA GLN A 149 -24.33 7.84 -9.64
C GLN A 149 -23.61 7.00 -8.56
N GLY A 150 -22.41 6.48 -8.84
CA GLY A 150 -21.65 5.63 -7.93
C GLY A 150 -22.23 4.22 -7.73
N VAL A 151 -23.24 3.82 -8.50
CA VAL A 151 -23.92 2.52 -8.39
C VAL A 151 -23.22 1.46 -9.23
N TRP A 152 -23.05 1.72 -10.53
CA TRP A 152 -22.34 0.84 -11.46
C TRP A 152 -21.00 1.48 -11.80
N ASN A 153 -20.00 1.22 -10.97
CA ASN A 153 -18.67 1.81 -11.10
C ASN A 153 -17.88 1.16 -12.23
N VAL A 154 -17.10 1.96 -12.94
CA VAL A 154 -16.19 1.49 -13.98
C VAL A 154 -14.99 0.84 -13.32
N GLU A 155 -14.70 -0.41 -13.70
CA GLU A 155 -13.56 -1.18 -13.20
C GLU A 155 -12.24 -0.64 -13.78
N VAL A 156 -11.44 0.01 -12.95
CA VAL A 156 -10.18 0.68 -13.33
C VAL A 156 -9.20 -0.26 -14.00
N TYR A 157 -9.07 -1.49 -13.51
CA TYR A 157 -8.16 -2.48 -14.08
C TYR A 157 -8.48 -2.78 -15.55
N LYS A 158 -9.76 -2.82 -15.91
CA LYS A 158 -10.21 -3.06 -17.29
C LYS A 158 -10.18 -1.79 -18.15
N ALA A 159 -10.54 -0.65 -17.58
CA ALA A 159 -10.65 0.60 -18.32
C ALA A 159 -9.30 1.26 -18.59
N GLU A 160 -8.38 1.18 -17.63
CA GLU A 160 -7.15 1.96 -17.61
C GLU A 160 -5.89 1.10 -17.41
N GLY A 161 -6.02 -0.22 -17.29
CA GLY A 161 -4.90 -1.13 -17.03
C GLY A 161 -3.71 -0.98 -17.99
N MET A 162 -3.93 -0.56 -19.24
CA MET A 162 -2.88 -0.34 -20.24
C MET A 162 -1.95 0.85 -19.91
N VAL A 163 -2.42 1.81 -19.10
CA VAL A 163 -1.63 2.98 -18.66
C VAL A 163 -1.35 2.97 -17.16
N LEU A 164 -1.89 1.98 -16.43
CA LEU A 164 -1.80 1.80 -14.99
C LEU A 164 -1.21 0.40 -14.65
N ASP A 165 -1.85 -0.32 -13.74
CA ASP A 165 -1.33 -1.50 -13.06
C ASP A 165 -0.96 -2.67 -13.99
N THR A 166 -1.67 -2.89 -15.10
CA THR A 166 -1.37 -4.02 -15.99
C THR A 166 -0.09 -3.82 -16.78
N ALA A 167 0.20 -2.58 -17.20
CA ALA A 167 1.42 -2.24 -17.91
C ALA A 167 2.59 -1.92 -16.97
N PHE A 168 2.30 -1.46 -15.76
CA PHE A 168 3.26 -0.78 -14.90
C PHE A 168 3.26 -1.22 -13.42
N GLY A 169 2.36 -2.13 -13.03
CA GLY A 169 2.24 -2.69 -11.68
C GLY A 169 1.37 -1.85 -10.74
N ALA A 170 1.70 -0.57 -10.59
CA ALA A 170 1.00 0.39 -9.73
C ALA A 170 1.29 1.83 -10.19
N HIS A 171 0.57 2.82 -9.66
CA HIS A 171 0.70 4.21 -10.10
C HIS A 171 0.30 5.23 -9.02
N PRO A 172 0.74 6.50 -9.16
CA PRO A 172 0.25 7.58 -8.31
C PRO A 172 -1.04 8.20 -8.84
N GLN A 173 -1.96 8.56 -7.93
CA GLN A 173 -3.06 9.47 -8.29
C GLN A 173 -2.53 10.90 -8.51
N GLN A 174 -3.41 11.82 -8.92
CA GLN A 174 -3.06 13.22 -9.18
C GLN A 174 -2.41 13.93 -7.98
N GLN A 175 -2.81 13.59 -6.75
CA GLN A 175 -2.24 14.13 -5.50
C GLN A 175 -0.98 13.37 -5.04
N GLY A 176 -0.49 12.42 -5.83
CA GLY A 176 0.80 11.77 -5.65
C GLY A 176 0.84 10.51 -4.79
N ALA A 177 -0.30 10.06 -4.26
CA ALA A 177 -0.34 8.80 -3.53
C ALA A 177 -0.19 7.60 -4.49
N TYR A 178 0.94 6.89 -4.39
CA TYR A 178 1.20 5.65 -5.11
C TYR A 178 0.39 4.49 -4.53
N HIS A 179 -0.24 3.70 -5.39
CA HIS A 179 -1.12 2.60 -5.00
C HIS A 179 -1.27 1.58 -6.13
N SER A 180 -1.75 0.39 -5.75
CA SER A 180 -2.21 -0.65 -6.68
C SER A 180 -3.72 -0.84 -6.53
N HIS A 181 -4.39 -1.32 -7.57
CA HIS A 181 -5.79 -1.74 -7.56
C HIS A 181 -5.96 -3.26 -7.63
N ALA A 182 -5.09 -3.96 -8.35
CA ALA A 182 -5.30 -5.38 -8.65
C ALA A 182 -4.05 -6.26 -8.47
N THR A 183 -2.88 -5.77 -8.88
CA THR A 183 -1.64 -6.55 -8.88
C THR A 183 -0.69 -6.07 -7.79
N PRO A 184 -0.31 -6.93 -6.82
CA PRO A 184 0.68 -6.56 -5.82
C PRO A 184 2.02 -6.26 -6.51
N TYR A 185 2.60 -5.10 -6.20
CA TYR A 185 3.90 -4.65 -6.67
C TYR A 185 4.79 -4.29 -5.46
#